data_AF-A0A2P5M3R5-F1
#
_entry.id   AF-A0A2P5M3R5-F1
#
_cell.length_a   1.000
_cell.length_b   1.000
_cell.length_c   1.000
_cell.angle_alpha   90.00
_cell.angle_beta   90.00
_cell.angle_gamma   90.00
#
_symmetry.space_group_name_H-M   'P 1'
#
loop_
_entity.id
_entity.type
_entity.pdbx_description
1 polymer ?
#
loop_
_entity_poly.entity_id
_entity_poly.type
_entity_poly.pdbx_seq_one_letter_code
_entity_poly.pdbx_strand_id
1 'polypeptide(L)'
;MAMRRYGLGVIFLGLALALSGAYGMWSGWDYIQLERGWSLFIGGATAVSGGVVTMALGRAIGVLGRIADKVPATQASAADLINEAQAPTQPVAVTAPPKPPVEVDRYIASGSVYVMFSDGSVEVQTDGAARRYPSLAALRADTGVGGG
;
A
#
# COMPACT_ATOMS: atom_id res chain seq x y z
N MET A 1 -14.53 -20.89 14.29
CA MET A 1 -13.71 -19.75 13.82
C MET A 1 -12.58 -20.30 12.97
N ALA A 2 -12.63 -20.12 11.65
CA ALA A 2 -11.55 -20.55 10.76
C ALA A 2 -10.44 -19.49 10.79
N MET A 3 -9.30 -19.80 11.42
CA MET A 3 -8.12 -18.92 11.34
C MET A 3 -7.65 -18.90 9.89
N ARG A 4 -7.71 -17.72 9.25
CA ARG A 4 -7.24 -17.51 7.89
C ARG A 4 -5.71 -17.66 7.88
N ARG A 5 -5.21 -18.76 7.29
CA ARG A 5 -3.80 -19.19 7.32
C ARG A 5 -2.97 -18.46 6.25
N TYR A 6 -2.81 -17.14 6.38
CA TYR A 6 -2.04 -16.37 5.40
C TYR A 6 -0.57 -16.76 5.38
N GLY A 7 -0.04 -17.02 4.18
CA GLY A 7 1.39 -17.20 3.94
C GLY A 7 2.04 -18.46 4.51
N LEU A 8 1.33 -19.26 5.32
CA LEU A 8 1.87 -20.47 5.95
C LEU A 8 2.37 -21.50 4.93
N GLY A 9 1.64 -21.72 3.84
CA GLY A 9 2.06 -22.65 2.78
C GLY A 9 3.40 -22.24 2.14
N VAL A 10 3.59 -20.93 1.92
CA VAL A 10 4.84 -20.39 1.36
C VAL A 10 5.99 -20.53 2.35
N ILE A 11 5.74 -20.34 3.65
CA ILE A 11 6.75 -20.56 4.70
C ILE A 11 7.16 -22.04 4.75
N PHE A 12 6.21 -22.97 4.74
CA PHE A 12 6.53 -24.40 4.73
C PHE A 12 7.27 -24.83 3.47
N LEU A 13 6.90 -24.29 2.31
CA LEU A 13 7.63 -24.53 1.08
C LEU A 13 9.07 -24.01 1.16
N GLY A 14 9.26 -22.79 1.67
CA GLY A 14 10.59 -22.23 1.91
C GLY A 14 11.42 -23.06 2.90
N LEU A 15 10.80 -23.61 3.94
CA LEU A 15 11.44 -24.54 4.88
C LEU A 15 11.85 -25.84 4.23
N ALA A 16 10.95 -26.47 3.48
CA ALA A 16 11.26 -27.69 2.76
C ALA A 16 12.41 -27.48 1.78
N LEU A 17 12.43 -26.34 1.06
CA LEU A 17 13.50 -25.99 0.14
C LEU A 17 14.83 -25.71 0.85
N ALA A 18 14.79 -25.03 2.01
CA ALA A 18 15.99 -24.77 2.79
C ALA A 18 16.60 -26.06 3.36
N LEU A 19 15.76 -26.96 3.88
CA LEU A 19 16.19 -28.26 4.41
C LEU A 19 16.74 -29.17 3.31
N SER A 20 16.11 -29.21 2.13
CA SER A 20 16.63 -29.98 1.00
C SER A 20 17.96 -29.44 0.50
N GLY A 21 18.14 -28.11 0.49
CA GLY A 21 19.41 -27.47 0.17
C GLY A 21 20.51 -27.80 1.17
N ALA A 22 20.22 -27.73 2.47
CA ALA A 22 21.17 -28.09 3.53
C ALA A 22 21.57 -29.57 3.46
N TYR A 23 20.61 -30.45 3.15
CA TYR A 23 20.89 -31.86 2.90
C TYR A 23 21.81 -32.05 1.69
N GLY A 24 21.56 -31.32 0.59
CA GLY A 24 22.43 -31.32 -0.59
C GLY A 24 23.87 -30.86 -0.29
N MET A 25 24.04 -29.85 0.57
CA MET A 25 25.36 -29.41 1.04
C MET A 25 26.06 -30.49 1.87
N TRP A 26 25.33 -31.13 2.80
CA TRP A 26 25.87 -32.22 3.61
C TRP A 26 26.34 -33.38 2.74
N SER A 27 25.48 -33.89 1.86
CA SER A 27 25.85 -34.99 0.97
C SER A 27 26.95 -34.55 0.00
N GLY A 28 26.90 -33.33 -0.54
CA GLY A 28 27.90 -32.81 -1.46
C GLY A 28 29.30 -32.80 -0.88
N TRP A 29 29.43 -32.57 0.43
CA TRP A 29 30.70 -32.55 1.16
C TRP A 29 31.51 -33.84 1.00
N ASP A 30 30.86 -35.00 1.13
CA ASP A 30 31.51 -36.30 1.01
C ASP A 30 31.93 -36.60 -0.45
N TYR A 31 31.27 -35.99 -1.43
CA TYR A 31 31.54 -36.16 -2.86
C TYR A 31 32.48 -35.09 -3.45
N ILE A 32 33.04 -34.17 -2.65
CA ILE A 32 33.93 -33.09 -3.14
C ILE A 32 35.16 -33.68 -3.86
N GLN A 33 35.68 -34.82 -3.39
CA GLN A 33 36.83 -35.49 -4.00
C GLN A 33 36.52 -36.06 -5.39
N LEU A 34 35.24 -36.17 -5.77
CA LEU A 34 34.79 -36.74 -7.05
C LEU A 34 34.38 -35.66 -8.07
N GLU A 35 34.81 -34.40 -7.87
CA GLU A 35 34.49 -33.18 -8.65
C GLU A 35 33.00 -32.78 -8.65
N ARG A 36 32.10 -33.76 -8.56
CA ARG A 36 30.64 -33.62 -8.53
C ARG A 36 30.12 -33.00 -7.22
N GLY A 37 30.89 -33.09 -6.13
CA GLY A 37 30.52 -32.50 -4.84
C GLY A 37 30.40 -30.97 -4.89
N TRP A 38 31.19 -30.30 -5.74
CA TRP A 38 31.12 -28.85 -5.90
C TRP A 38 29.77 -28.39 -6.44
N SER A 39 29.27 -29.04 -7.50
CA SER A 39 27.97 -28.69 -8.09
C SER A 39 26.82 -28.96 -7.13
N LEU A 40 26.87 -30.08 -6.37
CA LEU A 40 25.82 -30.42 -5.41
C LEU A 40 25.81 -29.46 -4.22
N PHE A 41 27.00 -29.06 -3.74
CA PHE A 41 27.15 -28.08 -2.66
C PHE A 41 26.67 -26.69 -3.07
N ILE A 42 27.07 -26.19 -4.25
CA ILE A 42 26.63 -24.89 -4.78
C ILE A 42 25.12 -24.88 -5.03
N GLY A 43 24.58 -25.96 -5.62
CA GLY A 43 23.13 -26.13 -5.79
C GLY A 43 22.40 -26.12 -4.46
N GLY A 44 22.94 -26.80 -3.44
CA GLY A 44 22.43 -26.79 -2.08
C GLY A 44 22.42 -25.40 -1.44
N ALA A 45 23.52 -24.65 -1.54
CA ALA A 45 23.61 -23.28 -1.03
C ALA A 45 22.60 -22.32 -1.70
N THR A 46 22.38 -22.49 -3.00
CA THR A 46 21.38 -21.74 -3.76
C THR A 46 19.97 -22.08 -3.28
N ALA A 47 19.66 -23.37 -3.07
CA ALA A 47 18.38 -23.82 -2.54
C ALA A 47 18.14 -23.33 -1.11
N VAL A 48 19.15 -23.32 -0.23
CA VAL A 48 19.07 -22.73 1.13
C VAL A 48 18.70 -21.26 1.04
N SER A 49 19.44 -20.49 0.23
CA SER A 49 19.21 -19.05 0.07
C SER A 49 17.81 -18.77 -0.47
N GLY A 50 17.39 -19.49 -1.51
CA GLY A 50 16.04 -19.41 -2.07
C GLY A 50 14.95 -19.79 -1.06
N GLY A 51 15.20 -20.80 -0.23
CA GLY A 51 14.29 -21.23 0.84
C GLY A 51 14.07 -20.14 1.88
N VAL A 52 15.15 -19.50 2.34
CA VAL A 52 15.08 -18.36 3.28
C VAL A 52 14.31 -17.18 2.69
N VAL A 53 14.59 -16.82 1.43
CA VAL A 53 13.86 -15.74 0.73
C VAL A 53 12.37 -16.09 0.61
N THR A 54 12.04 -17.34 0.26
CA THR A 54 10.66 -17.82 0.15
C THR A 54 9.94 -17.73 1.50
N MET A 55 10.60 -18.11 2.60
CA MET A 55 10.02 -17.92 3.94
C MET A 55 9.75 -16.46 4.27
N ALA A 56 10.70 -15.57 3.96
CA ALA A 56 10.56 -14.14 4.20
C ALA A 56 9.34 -13.58 3.44
N LEU A 57 9.15 -14.00 2.19
CA LEU A 57 7.98 -13.64 1.38
C LEU A 57 6.69 -14.19 2.00
N GLY A 58 6.69 -15.46 2.44
CA GLY A 58 5.55 -16.04 3.15
C GLY A 58 5.17 -15.26 4.41
N ARG A 59 6.17 -14.77 5.16
CA ARG A 59 5.95 -13.90 6.32
C ARG A 59 5.37 -12.54 5.91
N ALA A 60 5.87 -11.92 4.84
CA ALA A 60 5.36 -10.65 4.31
C ALA A 60 3.87 -10.78 3.89
N ILE A 61 3.52 -11.83 3.15
CA ILE A 61 2.13 -12.15 2.78
C ILE A 61 1.28 -12.35 4.04
N GLY A 62 1.82 -13.07 5.03
CA GLY A 62 1.15 -13.29 6.31
C GLY A 62 0.87 -12.00 7.09
N VAL A 63 1.75 -11.00 7.01
CA VAL A 63 1.55 -9.67 7.59
C VAL A 63 0.50 -8.90 6.81
N LEU A 64 0.59 -8.89 5.47
CA LEU A 64 -0.35 -8.17 4.62
C LEU A 64 -1.79 -8.71 4.74
N GLY A 65 -1.97 -10.03 4.75
CA GLY A 65 -3.29 -10.64 4.96
C GLY A 65 -3.88 -10.31 6.34
N ARG A 66 -3.05 -10.25 7.38
CA ARG A 66 -3.46 -9.80 8.72
C ARG A 66 -3.86 -8.32 8.77
N ILE A 67 -3.21 -7.48 7.97
CA ILE A 67 -3.58 -6.06 7.85
C ILE A 67 -4.90 -5.94 7.08
N ALA A 68 -5.04 -6.63 5.95
CA ALA A 68 -6.25 -6.62 5.12
C ALA A 68 -7.52 -7.01 5.91
N ASP A 69 -7.43 -8.01 6.80
CA ASP A 69 -8.55 -8.40 7.66
C ASP A 69 -8.97 -7.34 8.68
N LYS A 70 -8.06 -6.41 9.03
CA LYS A 70 -8.32 -5.35 10.01
C LYS A 70 -8.82 -4.05 9.37
N VAL A 71 -8.72 -3.93 8.04
CA VAL A 71 -9.24 -2.77 7.33
C VAL A 71 -10.75 -2.97 7.16
N PRO A 72 -11.62 -2.13 7.78
CA PRO A 72 -13.05 -2.19 7.51
C PRO A 72 -13.26 -1.96 6.01
N ALA A 73 -14.13 -2.77 5.40
CA ALA A 73 -14.38 -2.75 3.97
C ALA A 73 -15.05 -1.44 3.55
N THR A 74 -14.29 -0.35 3.42
CA THR A 74 -14.61 0.75 2.52
C THR A 74 -14.15 0.33 1.12
N GLN A 75 -14.73 -0.76 0.63
CA GLN A 75 -14.57 -1.19 -0.75
C GLN A 75 -15.87 -0.86 -1.44
N ALA A 76 -15.89 0.30 -2.12
CA ALA A 76 -16.76 0.43 -3.28
C ALA A 76 -16.30 -0.67 -4.23
N SER A 77 -17.12 -1.72 -4.34
CA SER A 77 -16.81 -2.87 -5.16
C SER A 77 -16.74 -2.39 -6.61
N ALA A 78 -15.81 -2.92 -7.41
CA ALA A 78 -15.88 -2.72 -8.85
C ALA A 78 -17.23 -3.19 -9.43
N ALA A 79 -17.94 -4.07 -8.73
CA ALA A 79 -19.32 -4.44 -9.04
C ALA A 79 -20.33 -3.31 -8.77
N ASP A 80 -20.10 -2.46 -7.75
CA ASP A 80 -20.96 -1.30 -7.48
C ASP A 80 -20.78 -0.23 -8.57
N LEU A 81 -19.56 -0.03 -9.06
CA LEU A 81 -19.28 0.88 -10.18
C LEU A 81 -19.91 0.42 -11.51
N ILE A 82 -20.08 -0.91 -11.69
CA ILE A 82 -20.74 -1.48 -12.88
C ILE A 82 -22.27 -1.40 -12.74
N ASN A 83 -22.80 -1.60 -11.52
CA ASN A 83 -24.23 -1.51 -11.24
C ASN A 83 -24.75 -0.05 -11.30
N GLU A 84 -23.93 0.93 -10.90
CA GLU A 84 -24.23 2.36 -11.04
C GLU A 84 -24.24 2.81 -12.51
N ALA A 85 -23.44 2.17 -13.37
CA ALA A 85 -23.40 2.46 -14.82
C ALA A 85 -24.59 1.86 -15.61
N GLN A 86 -25.42 1.02 -14.99
CA GLN A 86 -26.57 0.35 -15.63
C GLN A 86 -27.93 0.76 -15.07
N ALA A 87 -28.00 1.79 -14.22
CA ALA A 87 -29.27 2.40 -13.85
C ALA A 87 -29.92 3.08 -15.06
N PRO A 88 -31.22 2.86 -15.36
CA PRO A 88 -31.89 3.53 -16.46
C PRO A 88 -31.87 5.04 -16.23
N THR A 89 -31.41 5.79 -17.23
CA THR A 89 -31.41 7.25 -17.28
C THR A 89 -32.84 7.78 -17.26
N GLN A 90 -33.42 7.94 -16.06
CA GLN A 90 -34.59 8.78 -15.86
C GLN A 90 -34.11 10.22 -15.61
N PRO A 91 -34.54 11.21 -16.41
CA PRO A 91 -34.21 12.60 -16.15
C PRO A 91 -35.05 13.07 -14.96
N VAL A 92 -34.48 12.99 -13.76
CA VAL A 92 -34.98 13.69 -12.58
C VAL A 92 -34.04 14.85 -12.29
N ALA A 93 -34.49 16.03 -12.71
CA ALA A 93 -34.01 17.28 -12.16
C ALA A 93 -34.43 17.35 -10.69
N VAL A 94 -33.51 17.06 -9.76
CA VAL A 94 -33.58 17.53 -8.37
C VAL A 94 -32.18 17.83 -7.84
N THR A 95 -32.00 19.09 -7.49
CA THR A 95 -30.96 19.72 -6.70
C THR A 95 -30.39 18.83 -5.58
N ALA A 96 -29.24 18.20 -5.81
CA ALA A 96 -28.44 17.64 -4.72
C ALA A 96 -27.68 18.79 -4.03
N PRO A 97 -27.73 18.94 -2.69
CA PRO A 97 -26.90 19.91 -2.00
C PRO A 97 -25.42 19.60 -2.27
N PRO A 98 -24.58 20.60 -2.55
CA PRO A 98 -23.18 20.38 -2.87
C PRO A 98 -22.51 19.63 -1.70
N LYS A 99 -21.93 18.46 -2.01
CA LYS A 99 -21.10 17.70 -1.07
C LYS A 99 -20.06 18.66 -0.48
N PRO A 100 -19.92 18.75 0.87
CA PRO A 100 -18.98 19.67 1.46
C PRO A 100 -17.57 19.37 0.92
N PRO A 101 -16.81 20.39 0.50
CA PRO A 101 -15.49 20.21 -0.07
C PRO A 101 -14.60 19.39 0.87
N VAL A 102 -13.94 18.37 0.33
CA VAL A 102 -13.08 17.47 1.09
C VAL A 102 -11.69 18.07 1.18
N GLU A 103 -11.06 18.00 2.34
CA GLU A 103 -9.66 18.38 2.52
C GLU A 103 -8.75 17.44 1.72
N VAL A 104 -8.01 18.00 0.76
CA VAL A 104 -7.07 17.30 -0.12
C VAL A 104 -5.66 17.32 0.46
N ASP A 105 -5.24 18.47 0.98
CA ASP A 105 -3.89 18.65 1.52
C ASP A 105 -3.85 19.71 2.64
N ARG A 106 -2.86 19.59 3.52
CA ARG A 106 -2.61 20.51 4.62
C ARG A 106 -1.13 20.88 4.69
N TYR A 107 -0.85 22.17 4.59
CA TYR A 107 0.49 22.71 4.65
C TYR A 107 0.64 23.73 5.78
N ILE A 108 1.77 23.71 6.49
CA ILE A 108 2.06 24.63 7.59
C ILE A 108 3.26 25.48 7.22
N ALA A 109 3.09 26.80 7.22
CA ALA A 109 4.17 27.75 6.95
C ALA A 109 4.01 29.03 7.76
N SER A 110 5.12 29.53 8.29
CA SER A 110 5.19 30.81 9.02
C SER A 110 4.16 30.95 10.16
N GLY A 111 3.80 29.85 10.82
CA GLY A 111 2.79 29.83 11.89
C GLY A 111 1.33 29.77 11.42
N SER A 112 1.08 29.75 10.10
CA SER A 112 -0.26 29.61 9.52
C SER A 112 -0.49 28.19 8.98
N VAL A 113 -1.72 27.71 9.11
CA VAL A 113 -2.17 26.42 8.55
C VAL A 113 -2.96 26.69 7.26
N TYR A 114 -2.53 26.10 6.16
CA TYR A 114 -3.16 26.19 4.84
C TYR A 114 -3.81 24.85 4.51
N VAL A 115 -5.13 24.84 4.32
CA VAL A 115 -5.92 23.66 3.97
C VAL A 115 -6.40 23.80 2.54
N MET A 116 -5.99 22.90 1.64
CA MET A 116 -6.48 22.86 0.26
C MET A 116 -7.67 21.90 0.16
N PHE A 117 -8.77 22.39 -0.40
CA PHE A 117 -9.99 21.61 -0.59
C PHE A 117 -10.12 21.08 -2.03
N SER A 118 -10.93 20.05 -2.20
CA SER A 118 -11.20 19.37 -3.48
C SER A 118 -11.87 20.27 -4.52
N ASP A 119 -12.48 21.37 -4.09
CA ASP A 119 -13.06 22.40 -4.95
C ASP A 119 -12.03 23.44 -5.44
N GLY A 120 -10.75 23.29 -5.05
CA GLY A 120 -9.67 24.23 -5.35
C GLY A 120 -9.61 25.44 -4.42
N SER A 121 -10.54 25.56 -3.47
CA SER A 121 -10.50 26.59 -2.44
C SER A 121 -9.40 26.30 -1.41
N VAL A 122 -8.89 27.36 -0.79
CA VAL A 122 -7.83 27.26 0.22
C VAL A 122 -8.29 28.01 1.45
N GLU A 123 -8.26 27.36 2.61
CA GLU A 123 -8.50 28.01 3.90
C GLU A 123 -7.17 28.23 4.62
N VAL A 124 -7.01 29.44 5.13
CA VAL A 124 -5.83 29.83 5.91
C VAL A 124 -6.26 30.12 7.33
N GLN A 125 -5.65 29.41 8.28
CA GLN A 125 -5.83 29.64 9.70
C GLN A 125 -4.58 30.31 10.27
N THR A 126 -4.72 31.56 10.71
CA THR A 126 -3.66 32.36 11.33
C THR A 126 -4.19 32.89 12.66
N ASP A 127 -3.45 32.68 13.75
CA ASP A 127 -3.81 33.13 15.11
C ASP A 127 -5.25 32.81 15.52
N GLY A 128 -5.76 31.64 15.11
CA GLY A 128 -7.11 31.16 15.43
C GLY A 128 -8.23 31.71 14.53
N ALA A 129 -7.95 32.67 13.65
CA ALA A 129 -8.87 33.12 12.62
C ALA A 129 -8.72 32.29 11.35
N ALA A 130 -9.81 31.69 10.87
CA ALA A 130 -9.86 30.97 9.60
C ALA A 130 -10.46 31.86 8.50
N ARG A 131 -9.78 31.97 7.37
CA ARG A 131 -10.27 32.69 6.18
C ARG A 131 -10.18 31.79 4.96
N ARG A 132 -11.30 31.65 4.24
CA ARG A 132 -11.41 30.83 3.04
C ARG A 132 -11.32 31.65 1.77
N TYR A 133 -10.46 31.22 0.85
CA TYR A 133 -10.23 31.82 -0.45
C TYR A 133 -10.72 30.88 -1.55
N PRO A 134 -11.34 31.39 -2.63
CA PRO A 134 -11.90 30.56 -3.70
C PRO A 134 -10.82 29.85 -4.54
N SER A 135 -9.58 30.32 -4.47
CA SER A 135 -8.44 29.68 -5.12
C SER A 135 -7.13 30.11 -4.47
N LEU A 136 -6.08 29.34 -4.73
CA LEU A 136 -4.73 29.68 -4.31
C LEU A 136 -4.23 31.00 -4.97
N ALA A 137 -4.74 31.35 -6.15
CA ALA A 137 -4.45 32.65 -6.79
C ALA A 137 -5.08 33.83 -6.02
N ALA A 138 -6.30 33.68 -5.53
CA ALA A 138 -6.96 34.69 -4.70
C ALA A 138 -6.23 34.90 -3.36
N LEU A 139 -5.75 33.81 -2.75
CA LEU A 139 -4.91 33.89 -1.55
C LEU A 139 -3.60 34.65 -1.83
N ARG A 140 -2.92 34.36 -2.94
CA ARG A 140 -1.69 35.08 -3.33
C ARG A 140 -1.93 36.57 -3.57
N ALA A 141 -3.05 36.91 -4.21
CA ALA A 141 -3.43 38.30 -4.46
C ALA A 141 -3.67 39.07 -3.15
N ASP A 142 -4.27 38.42 -2.13
CA ASP A 142 -4.51 39.02 -0.82
C ASP A 142 -3.24 39.13 0.04
N THR A 143 -2.36 38.12 -0.03
CA THR A 143 -1.12 38.10 0.77
C THR A 143 0.01 38.92 0.12
N GLY A 144 -0.12 39.28 -1.17
CA GLY A 144 0.93 40.00 -1.92
C GLY A 144 2.20 39.20 -2.17
N VAL A 145 2.22 37.90 -1.89
CA VAL A 145 3.39 37.03 -2.04
C VAL A 145 3.40 36.45 -3.46
N GLY A 146 3.95 37.21 -4.38
CA GLY A 146 4.17 36.78 -5.76
C GLY A 146 4.82 37.86 -6.61
N GLY A 147 6.15 37.94 -6.60
CA GLY A 147 6.91 38.69 -7.60
C GLY A 147 8.18 39.35 -7.07
N GLY A 148 9.24 38.57 -6.94
CA GLY A 148 10.64 38.99 -6.85
C GLY A 148 11.51 37.87 -7.40
#